data_AF-A0A3D3RD79-F1
#
_entry.id   AF-A0A3D3RD79-F1
#
_cell.length_a   1.000
_cell.length_b   1.000
_cell.length_c   1.000
_cell.angle_alpha   90.00
_cell.angle_beta   90.00
_cell.angle_gamma   90.00
#
_symmetry.space_group_name_H-M   'P 1'
#
loop_
_entity.id
_entity.type
_entity.pdbx_description
1 polymer ?
#
loop_
_entity_poly.entity_id
_entity_poly.type
_entity_poly.pdbx_seq_one_letter_code
_entity_poly.pdbx_strand_id
1 'polypeptide(L)'
;MALTMFALSSLLLTLSLGALPETQPTTAQVRETVQRSIPFIEEKGLWWIEEKKCVTCHRVGNMIWSLQAAKQSGFTVSERLAEWRQWSIDKSLANNDKGKITGLGNKEGVVQILLSLDQADNNPEQKEARHKLAAILLEEQRPDGSWKAGGQLPFQKRPAAETDAVSTMWLTLALLVEGKNEASTPAITRAMKYIEASSPGKSVEWYAVRLLLAVQTGDSDVRDQLVKQLRSQQHADGGWGWMITDDSDALGTGLALYALVSAGVDRIDPAIKGAQQFLVSTQRDDGAWPVRGTKEKRKASVQETAVYWGTTWAVIGLVESLPE
;
A
#
# COMPACT_ATOMS: atom_id res chain seq x y z
N MET A 1 -60.29 36.40 -29.45
CA MET A 1 -59.84 35.04 -29.12
C MET A 1 -58.50 34.82 -29.79
N ALA A 2 -57.40 34.98 -29.06
CA ALA A 2 -56.06 34.60 -29.52
C ALA A 2 -55.45 33.78 -28.37
N LEU A 3 -55.31 32.47 -28.58
CA LEU A 3 -54.63 31.57 -27.64
C LEU A 3 -53.19 31.41 -28.13
N THR A 4 -52.25 31.97 -27.39
CA THR A 4 -50.81 31.74 -27.57
C THR A 4 -50.44 30.49 -26.76
N MET A 5 -50.14 29.38 -27.44
CA MET A 5 -49.61 28.17 -26.81
C MET A 5 -48.17 28.39 -26.35
N PHE A 6 -47.91 28.27 -25.05
CA PHE A 6 -46.56 28.10 -24.52
C PHE A 6 -46.16 26.63 -24.65
N ALA A 7 -45.16 26.36 -25.48
CA ALA A 7 -44.49 25.06 -25.52
C ALA A 7 -43.44 25.02 -24.39
N LEU A 8 -43.73 24.28 -23.31
CA LEU A 8 -42.70 23.90 -22.34
C LEU A 8 -41.79 22.86 -22.99
N SER A 9 -40.55 23.26 -23.29
CA SER A 9 -39.48 22.33 -23.64
C SER A 9 -38.93 21.72 -22.36
N SER A 10 -39.28 20.47 -22.09
CA SER A 10 -38.70 19.66 -21.02
C SER A 10 -37.28 19.26 -21.44
N LEU A 11 -36.26 19.94 -20.90
CA LEU A 11 -34.87 19.54 -21.05
C LEU A 11 -34.63 18.30 -20.17
N LEU A 12 -34.69 17.11 -20.75
CA LEU A 12 -34.25 15.87 -20.11
C LEU A 12 -32.72 15.92 -19.97
N LEU A 13 -32.25 16.30 -18.79
CA LEU A 13 -30.84 16.17 -18.40
C LEU A 13 -30.56 14.66 -18.19
N THR A 14 -30.05 13.99 -19.21
CA THR A 14 -29.49 12.65 -19.05
C THR A 14 -28.18 12.78 -18.28
N LEU A 15 -28.21 12.48 -16.98
CA LEU A 15 -26.99 12.18 -16.23
C LEU A 15 -26.36 10.94 -16.85
N SER A 16 -25.35 11.13 -17.70
CA SER A 16 -24.42 10.07 -18.05
C SER A 16 -23.61 9.72 -16.80
N LEU A 17 -24.05 8.71 -16.05
CA LEU A 17 -23.10 7.93 -15.26
C LEU A 17 -22.09 7.39 -16.26
N GLY A 18 -20.85 7.90 -16.20
CA GLY A 18 -19.78 7.45 -17.08
C GLY A 18 -19.59 5.95 -16.89
N ALA A 19 -20.10 5.16 -17.84
CA ALA A 19 -19.70 3.77 -17.96
C ALA A 19 -18.21 3.76 -18.27
N LEU A 20 -17.46 2.88 -17.61
CA LEU A 20 -16.07 2.61 -17.96
C LEU A 20 -15.98 2.29 -19.47
N PRO A 21 -14.87 2.64 -20.15
CA PRO A 21 -14.64 2.20 -21.53
C PRO A 21 -14.89 0.70 -21.64
N GLU A 22 -15.61 0.26 -22.68
CA GLU A 22 -16.07 -1.14 -22.86
C GLU A 22 -14.95 -2.19 -22.91
N THR A 23 -13.69 -1.79 -22.92
CA THR A 23 -12.53 -2.68 -23.08
C THR A 23 -11.64 -2.65 -21.86
N GLN A 24 -11.54 -3.81 -21.20
CA GLN A 24 -10.59 -4.08 -20.12
C GLN A 24 -9.15 -3.85 -20.60
N PRO A 25 -8.23 -3.39 -19.74
CA PRO A 25 -6.87 -3.11 -20.15
C PRO A 25 -6.15 -4.41 -20.51
N THR A 26 -5.41 -4.38 -21.62
CA THR A 26 -4.54 -5.48 -22.03
C THR A 26 -3.35 -5.59 -21.08
N THR A 27 -2.75 -6.78 -21.00
CA THR A 27 -1.49 -6.98 -20.27
C THR A 27 -0.39 -6.02 -20.73
N ALA A 28 -0.35 -5.71 -22.04
CA ALA A 28 0.61 -4.75 -22.59
C ALA A 28 0.42 -3.34 -22.00
N GLN A 29 -0.82 -2.85 -21.92
CA GLN A 29 -1.13 -1.54 -21.31
C GLN A 29 -0.76 -1.52 -19.82
N VAL A 30 -1.07 -2.58 -19.07
CA VAL A 30 -0.68 -2.68 -17.66
C VAL A 30 0.84 -2.62 -17.51
N ARG A 31 1.59 -3.36 -18.34
CA ARG A 31 3.06 -3.33 -18.32
C ARG A 31 3.60 -1.94 -18.71
N GLU A 32 3.04 -1.31 -19.72
CA GLU A 32 3.44 0.05 -20.12
C GLU A 32 3.21 1.06 -18.99
N THR A 33 2.07 0.99 -18.31
CA THR A 33 1.76 1.82 -17.14
C THR A 33 2.80 1.64 -16.03
N VAL A 34 3.17 0.40 -15.68
CA VAL A 34 4.24 0.15 -14.70
C VAL A 34 5.57 0.73 -15.18
N GLN A 35 5.95 0.47 -16.43
CA GLN A 35 7.23 0.90 -17.00
C GLN A 35 7.42 2.42 -16.94
N ARG A 36 6.34 3.19 -17.13
CA ARG A 36 6.33 4.65 -17.06
C ARG A 36 6.51 5.19 -15.63
N SER A 37 6.13 4.42 -14.61
CA SER A 37 6.29 4.83 -13.21
C SER A 37 7.70 4.62 -12.66
N ILE A 38 8.46 3.68 -13.21
CA ILE A 38 9.79 3.30 -12.70
C ILE A 38 10.75 4.51 -12.62
N PRO A 39 10.92 5.33 -13.68
CA PRO A 39 11.82 6.50 -13.61
C PRO A 39 11.41 7.52 -12.55
N PHE A 40 10.11 7.77 -12.38
CA PHE A 40 9.60 8.67 -11.36
C PHE A 40 9.93 8.18 -9.94
N ILE A 41 9.73 6.88 -9.69
CA ILE A 41 10.03 6.26 -8.40
C ILE A 41 11.54 6.35 -8.11
N GLU A 42 12.38 5.99 -9.08
CA GLU A 42 13.84 6.02 -8.94
C GLU A 42 14.37 7.44 -8.70
N GLU A 43 13.96 8.42 -9.52
CA GLU A 43 14.45 9.79 -9.43
C GLU A 43 14.06 10.44 -8.09
N LYS A 44 12.78 10.39 -7.73
CA LYS A 44 12.29 11.05 -6.51
C LYS A 44 12.72 10.32 -5.24
N GLY A 45 12.91 8.99 -5.32
CA GLY A 45 13.45 8.20 -4.23
C GLY A 45 14.93 8.44 -3.99
N LEU A 46 15.74 8.49 -5.06
CA LEU A 46 17.17 8.83 -4.96
C LEU A 46 17.37 10.24 -4.41
N TRP A 47 16.65 11.22 -4.95
CA TRP A 47 16.66 12.59 -4.43
C TRP A 47 16.38 12.62 -2.92
N TRP A 48 15.43 11.82 -2.44
CA TRP A 48 15.12 11.75 -1.02
C TRP A 48 16.27 11.15 -0.19
N ILE A 49 16.91 10.09 -0.68
CA ILE A 49 18.08 9.49 -0.03
C ILE A 49 19.20 10.53 0.11
N GLU A 50 19.51 11.26 -0.96
CA GLU A 50 20.62 12.21 -1.02
C GLU A 50 20.34 13.48 -0.20
N GLU A 51 19.17 14.08 -0.36
CA GLU A 51 18.83 15.37 0.23
C GLU A 51 18.26 15.28 1.64
N LYS A 52 17.48 14.23 1.94
CA LYS A 52 16.82 14.06 3.24
C LYS A 52 17.52 13.06 4.13
N LYS A 53 18.37 12.19 3.59
CA LYS A 53 19.14 11.17 4.34
C LYS A 53 18.27 10.39 5.32
N CYS A 54 17.04 10.07 4.89
CA CYS A 54 15.96 9.54 5.73
C CYS A 54 15.28 8.32 5.09
N VAL A 55 15.29 7.19 5.78
CA VAL A 55 14.68 5.92 5.35
C VAL A 55 13.17 5.87 5.65
N THR A 56 12.39 6.88 5.27
CA THR A 56 10.95 6.93 5.63
C THR A 56 10.08 5.94 4.84
N CYS A 57 9.05 5.40 5.50
CA CYS A 57 8.07 4.48 4.91
C CYS A 57 7.24 5.07 3.73
N HIS A 58 7.08 6.38 3.62
CA HIS A 58 6.35 6.99 2.48
C HIS A 58 7.25 7.25 1.26
N ARG A 59 8.52 6.87 1.35
CA ARG A 59 9.52 7.04 0.29
C ARG A 59 10.31 5.76 0.12
N VAL A 60 11.40 5.63 0.88
CA VAL A 60 12.45 4.66 0.61
C VAL A 60 11.98 3.23 0.80
N GLY A 61 11.24 2.92 1.88
CA GLY A 61 10.72 1.56 2.10
C GLY A 61 9.85 1.06 0.93
N ASN A 62 8.83 1.84 0.56
CA ASN A 62 7.97 1.51 -0.59
C ASN A 62 8.68 1.61 -1.95
N MET A 63 9.69 2.46 -2.10
CA MET A 63 10.54 2.47 -3.29
C MET A 63 11.20 1.11 -3.48
N ILE A 64 11.86 0.60 -2.43
CA ILE A 64 12.56 -0.70 -2.50
C ILE A 64 11.56 -1.82 -2.79
N TRP A 65 10.40 -1.82 -2.14
CA TRP A 65 9.36 -2.82 -2.39
C TRP A 65 8.83 -2.78 -3.82
N SER A 66 8.35 -1.63 -4.29
CA SER A 66 7.78 -1.50 -5.63
C SER A 66 8.78 -1.83 -6.74
N LEU A 67 10.03 -1.36 -6.63
CA LEU A 67 11.07 -1.65 -7.62
C LEU A 67 11.51 -3.13 -7.58
N GLN A 68 11.55 -3.76 -6.40
CA GLN A 68 11.88 -5.17 -6.30
C GLN A 68 10.77 -6.05 -6.91
N ALA A 69 9.50 -5.75 -6.64
CA ALA A 69 8.36 -6.44 -7.24
C ALA A 69 8.35 -6.28 -8.77
N ALA A 70 8.64 -5.07 -9.27
CA ALA A 70 8.81 -4.83 -10.70
C ALA A 70 9.98 -5.64 -11.28
N LYS A 71 11.15 -5.67 -10.63
CA LYS A 71 12.30 -6.47 -11.08
C LYS A 71 11.96 -7.96 -11.17
N GLN A 72 11.28 -8.50 -10.16
CA GLN A 72 10.84 -9.91 -10.13
C GLN A 72 9.81 -10.22 -11.23
N SER A 73 9.02 -9.23 -11.65
CA SER A 73 8.04 -9.32 -12.74
C SER A 73 8.62 -9.02 -14.14
N GLY A 74 9.95 -9.03 -14.27
CA GLY A 74 10.67 -8.90 -15.53
C GLY A 74 10.75 -7.48 -16.08
N PHE A 75 10.63 -6.46 -15.22
CA PHE A 75 10.87 -5.06 -15.62
C PHE A 75 12.34 -4.69 -15.42
N THR A 76 12.85 -3.85 -16.31
CA THR A 76 14.15 -3.20 -16.11
C THR A 76 14.02 -2.10 -15.08
N VAL A 77 14.78 -2.24 -13.99
CA VAL A 77 14.96 -1.22 -12.95
C VAL A 77 16.45 -0.91 -12.81
N SER A 78 16.78 0.19 -12.14
CA SER A 78 18.15 0.60 -11.87
C SER A 78 18.96 -0.48 -11.16
N GLU A 79 20.19 -0.70 -11.63
CA GLU A 79 21.18 -1.56 -10.98
C GLU A 79 21.54 -1.08 -9.56
N ARG A 80 21.26 0.19 -9.25
CA ARG A 80 21.45 0.77 -7.91
C ARG A 80 20.40 0.32 -6.89
N LEU A 81 19.38 -0.44 -7.28
CA LEU A 81 18.38 -0.96 -6.34
C LEU A 81 19.02 -1.73 -5.17
N ALA A 82 20.07 -2.52 -5.43
CA ALA A 82 20.80 -3.24 -4.39
C ALA A 82 21.51 -2.30 -3.41
N GLU A 83 22.13 -1.23 -3.92
CA GLU A 83 22.78 -0.17 -3.13
C GLU A 83 21.75 0.54 -2.23
N TRP A 84 20.61 0.96 -2.80
CA TRP A 84 19.56 1.66 -2.04
C TRP A 84 18.93 0.78 -0.97
N ARG A 85 18.77 -0.52 -1.26
CA ARG A 85 18.31 -1.51 -0.29
C ARG A 85 19.30 -1.63 0.87
N GLN A 86 20.58 -1.85 0.58
CA GLN A 86 21.60 -1.98 1.62
C GLN A 86 21.68 -0.70 2.47
N TRP A 87 21.67 0.48 1.83
CA TRP A 87 21.61 1.76 2.53
C TRP A 87 20.40 1.85 3.47
N SER A 88 19.24 1.36 3.05
CA SER A 88 18.00 1.39 3.85
C SER A 88 18.09 0.47 5.08
N ILE A 89 18.69 -0.70 4.93
CA ILE A 89 18.97 -1.64 6.02
C ILE A 89 19.92 -0.97 7.02
N ASP A 90 21.08 -0.50 6.55
CA ASP A 90 22.11 0.11 7.39
C ASP A 90 21.56 1.33 8.13
N LYS A 91 20.82 2.19 7.42
CA LYS A 91 20.21 3.39 8.01
C LYS A 91 19.17 3.05 9.07
N SER A 92 18.41 1.97 8.89
CA SER A 92 17.40 1.53 9.87
C SER A 92 18.03 0.98 11.14
N LEU A 93 19.17 0.29 11.01
CA LEU A 93 19.93 -0.29 12.13
C LEU A 93 20.80 0.75 12.85
N ALA A 94 21.20 1.83 12.18
CA ALA A 94 22.01 2.88 12.75
C ALA A 94 21.26 3.75 13.77
N ASN A 95 22.01 4.31 14.73
CA ASN A 95 21.49 5.32 15.65
C ASN A 95 21.25 6.66 14.94
N ASN A 96 20.17 7.33 15.32
CA ASN A 96 19.90 8.72 14.96
C ASN A 96 20.66 9.70 15.86
N ASP A 97 20.50 11.00 15.60
CA ASP A 97 21.17 12.09 16.35
C ASP A 97 20.83 12.13 17.84
N LYS A 98 19.80 11.37 18.28
CA LYS A 98 19.40 11.22 19.69
C LYS A 98 19.92 9.91 20.30
N GLY A 99 20.81 9.20 19.63
CA GLY A 99 21.39 7.93 20.09
C GLY A 99 20.42 6.74 20.09
N LYS A 100 19.26 6.86 19.43
CA LYS A 100 18.27 5.77 19.31
C LYS A 100 18.35 5.12 17.93
N ILE A 101 18.17 3.79 17.86
CA ILE A 101 18.06 3.06 16.60
C ILE A 101 16.98 3.72 15.73
N THR A 102 17.34 4.08 14.49
CA THR A 102 16.49 4.86 13.59
C THR A 102 15.19 4.12 13.26
N GLY A 103 15.26 2.80 13.04
CA GLY A 103 14.11 1.95 12.74
C GLY A 103 13.02 1.96 13.81
N LEU A 104 13.36 2.20 15.09
CA LEU A 104 12.36 2.29 16.17
C LEU A 104 11.36 3.43 15.92
N GLY A 105 11.80 4.53 15.30
CA GLY A 105 10.94 5.66 14.95
C GLY A 105 10.17 5.49 13.63
N ASN A 106 10.39 4.39 12.89
CA ASN A 106 9.89 4.16 11.55
C ASN A 106 9.70 2.66 11.28
N LYS A 107 9.04 1.96 12.21
CA LYS A 107 8.88 0.49 12.14
C LYS A 107 8.13 0.06 10.88
N GLU A 108 7.22 0.88 10.36
CA GLU A 108 6.52 0.58 9.10
C GLU A 108 7.43 0.63 7.88
N GLY A 109 8.50 1.44 7.92
CA GLY A 109 9.53 1.40 6.88
C GLY A 109 10.40 0.15 6.99
N VAL A 110 10.67 -0.31 8.21
CA VAL A 110 11.33 -1.60 8.46
C VAL A 110 10.48 -2.76 7.94
N VAL A 111 9.16 -2.73 8.16
CA VAL A 111 8.22 -3.70 7.58
C VAL A 111 8.31 -3.73 6.06
N GLN A 112 8.27 -2.57 5.39
CA GLN A 112 8.35 -2.53 3.92
C GLN A 112 9.68 -3.06 3.39
N ILE A 113 10.79 -2.81 4.09
CA ILE A 113 12.08 -3.40 3.75
C ILE A 113 11.98 -4.93 3.88
N LEU A 114 11.54 -5.46 5.02
CA LEU A 114 11.43 -6.92 5.23
C LEU A 114 10.54 -7.58 4.17
N LEU A 115 9.36 -7.02 3.89
CA LEU A 115 8.43 -7.55 2.90
C LEU A 115 8.93 -7.43 1.44
N SER A 116 9.91 -6.55 1.19
CA SER A 116 10.56 -6.46 -0.13
C SER A 116 11.66 -7.50 -0.34
N LEU A 117 12.16 -8.14 0.72
CA LEU A 117 13.29 -9.07 0.60
C LEU A 117 12.82 -10.44 0.10
N ASP A 118 13.66 -11.05 -0.75
CA ASP A 118 13.46 -12.43 -1.15
C ASP A 118 13.68 -13.36 0.05
N GLN A 119 12.60 -13.97 0.52
CA GLN A 119 12.62 -14.87 1.68
C GLN A 119 13.33 -16.20 1.37
N ALA A 120 13.46 -16.56 0.09
CA ALA A 120 14.24 -17.71 -0.35
C ALA A 120 15.75 -17.43 -0.38
N ASP A 121 16.17 -16.15 -0.23
CA ASP A 121 17.58 -15.81 -0.15
C ASP A 121 18.18 -16.34 1.16
N ASN A 122 19.08 -17.31 0.99
CA ASN A 122 19.81 -18.01 2.05
C ASN A 122 21.20 -17.42 2.30
N ASN A 123 21.54 -16.27 1.70
CA ASN A 123 22.77 -15.55 2.02
C ASN A 123 22.83 -15.25 3.53
N PRO A 124 23.90 -15.67 4.26
CA PRO A 124 24.00 -15.47 5.70
C PRO A 124 23.93 -14.01 6.15
N GLU A 125 24.51 -13.08 5.39
CA GLU A 125 24.49 -11.65 5.72
C GLU A 125 23.08 -11.07 5.58
N GLN A 126 22.36 -11.47 4.52
CA GLN A 126 20.97 -11.05 4.32
C GLN A 126 20.07 -11.63 5.40
N LYS A 127 20.24 -12.90 5.77
CA LYS A 127 19.50 -13.53 6.86
C LYS A 127 19.75 -12.83 8.21
N GLU A 128 21.00 -12.49 8.50
CA GLU A 128 21.35 -11.74 9.70
C GLU A 128 20.75 -10.32 9.70
N ALA A 129 20.78 -9.63 8.55
CA ALA A 129 20.13 -8.33 8.40
C ALA A 129 18.61 -8.41 8.66
N ARG A 130 17.94 -9.43 8.10
CA ARG A 130 16.52 -9.70 8.34
C ARG A 130 16.22 -9.92 9.82
N HIS A 131 17.01 -10.77 10.50
CA HIS A 131 16.84 -11.00 11.93
C HIS A 131 16.98 -9.71 12.76
N LYS A 132 17.98 -8.86 12.47
CA LYS A 132 18.17 -7.58 13.17
C LYS A 132 17.01 -6.61 12.92
N LEU A 133 16.49 -6.56 11.70
CA LEU A 133 15.32 -5.73 11.37
C LEU A 133 14.05 -6.26 12.04
N ALA A 134 13.82 -7.58 12.06
CA ALA A 134 12.70 -8.20 12.76
C ALA A 134 12.75 -7.94 14.27
N ALA A 135 13.95 -7.93 14.87
CA ALA A 135 14.12 -7.59 16.28
C ALA A 135 13.64 -6.17 16.62
N ILE A 136 13.81 -5.19 15.72
CA ILE A 136 13.27 -3.83 15.90
C ILE A 136 11.74 -3.85 16.03
N LEU A 137 11.05 -4.77 15.34
CA LEU A 137 9.58 -4.86 15.39
C LEU A 137 9.06 -5.43 16.72
N LEU A 138 9.90 -6.15 17.46
CA LEU A 138 9.55 -6.69 18.80
C LEU A 138 9.61 -5.61 19.89
N GLU A 139 10.31 -4.52 19.63
CA GLU A 139 10.48 -3.41 20.57
C GLU A 139 9.22 -2.54 20.66
N GLU A 140 9.01 -1.96 21.85
CA GLU A 140 7.93 -1.01 22.14
C GLU A 140 6.49 -1.55 21.90
N GLN A 141 6.28 -2.87 21.93
CA GLN A 141 4.93 -3.45 22.00
C GLN A 141 4.28 -3.04 23.33
N ARG A 142 3.07 -2.52 23.28
CA ARG A 142 2.29 -2.13 24.46
C ARG A 142 1.75 -3.35 25.20
N PRO A 143 1.37 -3.21 26.48
CA PRO A 143 0.79 -4.31 27.26
C PRO A 143 -0.48 -4.92 26.66
N ASP A 144 -1.26 -4.13 25.91
CA ASP A 144 -2.48 -4.59 25.22
C ASP A 144 -2.20 -5.38 23.94
N GLY A 145 -0.94 -5.49 23.51
CA GLY A 145 -0.51 -6.19 22.29
C GLY A 145 -0.34 -5.30 21.07
N SER A 146 -0.74 -4.03 21.13
CA SER A 146 -0.61 -3.09 20.01
C SER A 146 0.77 -2.42 19.95
N TRP A 147 1.09 -1.84 18.79
CA TRP A 147 2.17 -0.85 18.65
C TRP A 147 1.59 0.53 18.35
N LYS A 148 2.30 1.56 18.82
CA LYS A 148 2.04 2.92 18.38
C LYS A 148 2.51 3.08 16.94
N ALA A 149 1.70 3.72 16.11
CA ALA A 149 2.11 4.09 14.75
C ALA A 149 3.36 5.00 14.77
N GLY A 150 4.32 4.68 13.91
CA GLY A 150 5.60 5.37 13.79
C GLY A 150 5.67 6.38 12.64
N GLY A 151 6.78 7.11 12.58
CA GLY A 151 7.14 7.96 11.44
C GLY A 151 6.11 9.03 11.11
N GLN A 152 5.61 9.00 9.88
CA GLN A 152 4.67 9.99 9.32
C GLN A 152 3.18 9.59 9.49
N LEU A 153 2.90 8.45 10.13
CA LEU A 153 1.56 7.90 10.33
C LEU A 153 0.73 8.46 11.51
N PRO A 154 1.28 9.08 12.58
CA PRO A 154 0.45 9.51 13.71
C PRO A 154 -0.63 10.58 13.43
N PHE A 155 -0.55 11.28 12.28
CA PHE A 155 -1.41 12.44 11.97
C PHE A 155 -2.30 12.23 10.74
N GLN A 156 -2.67 10.98 10.48
CA GLN A 156 -3.47 10.60 9.32
C GLN A 156 -4.93 11.08 9.50
N LYS A 157 -5.69 11.21 8.41
CA LYS A 157 -7.11 11.62 8.39
C LYS A 157 -8.07 10.48 8.82
N ARG A 158 -7.57 9.54 9.62
CA ARG A 158 -8.30 8.44 10.25
C ARG A 158 -8.09 8.47 11.77
N PRO A 159 -8.94 7.83 12.58
CA PRO A 159 -8.76 7.79 14.03
C PRO A 159 -7.37 7.27 14.44
N ALA A 160 -6.81 7.81 15.53
CA ALA A 160 -5.50 7.36 16.04
C ALA A 160 -5.51 5.87 16.40
N ALA A 161 -6.61 5.38 16.98
CA ALA A 161 -6.77 3.96 17.30
C ALA A 161 -6.73 3.06 16.04
N GLU A 162 -7.34 3.50 14.94
CA GLU A 162 -7.25 2.77 13.66
C GLU A 162 -5.82 2.78 13.11
N THR A 163 -5.10 3.89 13.28
CA THR A 163 -3.70 3.99 12.84
C THR A 163 -2.80 3.04 13.63
N ASP A 164 -2.95 2.98 14.96
CA ASP A 164 -2.23 2.01 15.80
C ASP A 164 -2.60 0.56 15.44
N ALA A 165 -3.88 0.29 15.14
CA ALA A 165 -4.31 -1.04 14.68
C ALA A 165 -3.67 -1.43 13.35
N VAL A 166 -3.65 -0.54 12.36
CA VAL A 166 -3.03 -0.82 11.06
C VAL A 166 -1.51 -1.02 11.19
N SER A 167 -0.82 -0.19 11.99
CA SER A 167 0.60 -0.41 12.30
C SER A 167 0.82 -1.77 12.97
N THR A 168 -0.02 -2.12 13.94
CA THR A 168 0.02 -3.44 14.60
C THR A 168 -0.14 -4.59 13.59
N MET A 169 -1.06 -4.46 12.63
CA MET A 169 -1.27 -5.47 11.60
C MET A 169 -0.06 -5.62 10.67
N TRP A 170 0.50 -4.51 10.17
CA TRP A 170 1.70 -4.53 9.32
C TRP A 170 2.91 -5.15 10.01
N LEU A 171 3.16 -4.77 11.26
CA LEU A 171 4.25 -5.33 12.07
C LEU A 171 4.05 -6.83 12.31
N THR A 172 2.82 -7.23 12.63
CA THR A 172 2.47 -8.65 12.83
C THR A 172 2.65 -9.46 11.54
N LEU A 173 2.23 -8.91 10.40
CA LEU A 173 2.39 -9.56 9.09
C LEU A 173 3.87 -9.80 8.77
N ALA A 174 4.72 -8.79 8.94
CA ALA A 174 6.16 -8.95 8.73
C ALA A 174 6.77 -10.02 9.64
N LEU A 175 6.43 -10.03 10.93
CA LEU A 175 6.89 -11.04 11.87
C LEU A 175 6.41 -12.46 11.52
N LEU A 176 5.22 -12.60 10.95
CA LEU A 176 4.70 -13.87 10.46
C LEU A 176 5.41 -14.35 9.20
N VAL A 177 5.73 -13.43 8.27
CA VAL A 177 6.45 -13.72 7.02
C VAL A 177 7.90 -14.13 7.30
N GLU A 178 8.58 -13.47 8.23
CA GLU A 178 9.94 -13.83 8.67
C GLU A 178 10.01 -15.19 9.39
N GLY A 179 8.86 -15.73 9.80
CA GLY A 179 8.76 -16.99 10.51
C GLY A 179 8.74 -16.83 12.03
N LYS A 180 7.79 -17.51 12.67
CA LYS A 180 7.65 -17.52 14.13
C LYS A 180 8.89 -18.16 14.77
N ASN A 181 9.39 -17.52 15.83
CA ASN A 181 10.44 -18.06 16.70
C ASN A 181 10.07 -17.81 18.17
N GLU A 182 10.92 -18.25 19.10
CA GLU A 182 10.67 -18.13 20.54
C GLU A 182 10.45 -16.67 20.99
N ALA A 183 11.18 -15.72 20.40
CA ALA A 183 11.06 -14.30 20.72
C ALA A 183 9.81 -13.64 20.10
N SER A 184 9.48 -13.98 18.84
CA SER A 184 8.36 -13.36 18.13
C SER A 184 7.00 -13.95 18.48
N THR A 185 6.94 -15.22 18.90
CA THR A 185 5.67 -15.93 19.14
C THR A 185 4.78 -15.24 20.20
N PRO A 186 5.28 -14.85 21.38
CA PRO A 186 4.44 -14.15 22.38
C PRO A 186 3.96 -12.79 21.88
N ALA A 187 4.81 -12.06 21.15
CA ALA A 187 4.47 -10.76 20.60
C ALA A 187 3.34 -10.87 19.56
N ILE A 188 3.45 -11.81 18.62
CA ILE A 188 2.43 -12.11 17.61
C ILE A 188 1.12 -12.51 18.28
N THR A 189 1.14 -13.38 19.29
CA THR A 189 -0.08 -13.82 19.99
C THR A 189 -0.84 -12.65 20.62
N ARG A 190 -0.13 -11.74 21.32
CA ARG A 190 -0.77 -10.54 21.90
C ARG A 190 -1.31 -9.61 20.82
N ALA A 191 -0.57 -9.44 19.72
CA ALA A 191 -0.98 -8.59 18.62
C ALA A 191 -2.23 -9.13 17.91
N MET A 192 -2.30 -10.43 17.64
CA MET A 192 -3.49 -11.06 17.03
C MET A 192 -4.72 -10.89 17.92
N LYS A 193 -4.58 -11.08 19.24
CA LYS A 193 -5.68 -10.83 20.20
C LYS A 193 -6.15 -9.37 20.17
N TYR A 194 -5.23 -8.42 20.08
CA TYR A 194 -5.57 -7.00 19.92
C TYR A 194 -6.31 -6.74 18.60
N ILE A 195 -5.81 -7.28 17.49
CA ILE A 195 -6.37 -7.12 16.15
C ILE A 195 -7.80 -7.68 16.09
N GLU A 196 -8.04 -8.85 16.67
CA GLU A 196 -9.37 -9.49 16.74
C GLU A 196 -10.37 -8.68 17.58
N ALA A 197 -9.91 -8.02 18.64
CA ALA A 197 -10.75 -7.15 19.46
C ALA A 197 -10.95 -5.75 18.87
N SER A 198 -10.20 -5.38 17.82
CA SER A 198 -10.26 -4.04 17.22
C SER A 198 -11.53 -3.85 16.39
N SER A 199 -12.08 -2.63 16.39
CA SER A 199 -13.21 -2.29 15.54
C SER A 199 -12.79 -2.23 14.05
N PRO A 200 -13.70 -2.57 13.11
CA PRO A 200 -13.44 -2.38 11.68
C PRO A 200 -13.01 -0.94 11.36
N GLY A 201 -12.00 -0.81 10.52
CA GLY A 201 -11.45 0.47 10.10
C GLY A 201 -12.31 1.19 9.05
N LYS A 202 -11.92 2.43 8.78
CA LYS A 202 -12.52 3.31 7.77
C LYS A 202 -11.60 3.58 6.57
N SER A 203 -10.38 3.06 6.59
CA SER A 203 -9.44 3.11 5.48
C SER A 203 -9.35 1.79 4.74
N VAL A 204 -9.09 1.85 3.43
CA VAL A 204 -8.85 0.66 2.60
C VAL A 204 -7.61 -0.09 3.08
N GLU A 205 -6.61 0.63 3.60
CA GLU A 205 -5.42 0.03 4.21
C GLU A 205 -5.82 -0.92 5.37
N TRP A 206 -6.79 -0.58 6.20
CA TRP A 206 -7.24 -1.48 7.28
C TRP A 206 -7.78 -2.80 6.72
N TYR A 207 -8.63 -2.76 5.70
CA TYR A 207 -9.20 -3.96 5.09
C TYR A 207 -8.13 -4.77 4.35
N ALA A 208 -7.26 -4.10 3.60
CA ALA A 208 -6.17 -4.71 2.84
C ALA A 208 -5.22 -5.49 3.76
N VAL A 209 -4.74 -4.88 4.85
CA VAL A 209 -3.77 -5.56 5.75
C VAL A 209 -4.45 -6.64 6.58
N ARG A 210 -5.71 -6.43 7.00
CA ARG A 210 -6.46 -7.50 7.66
C ARG A 210 -6.64 -8.72 6.74
N LEU A 211 -6.85 -8.49 5.44
CA LEU A 211 -6.96 -9.55 4.44
C LEU A 211 -5.63 -10.27 4.26
N LEU A 212 -4.51 -9.54 4.12
CA LEU A 212 -3.18 -10.13 4.04
C LEU A 212 -2.84 -10.97 5.28
N LEU A 213 -3.22 -10.52 6.48
CA LEU A 213 -3.07 -11.32 7.70
C LEU A 213 -3.90 -12.61 7.65
N ALA A 214 -5.16 -12.53 7.22
CA ALA A 214 -6.02 -13.71 7.11
C ALA A 214 -5.44 -14.75 6.14
N VAL A 215 -4.87 -14.29 5.02
CA VAL A 215 -4.11 -15.14 4.09
C VAL A 215 -2.91 -15.77 4.78
N GLN A 216 -2.07 -14.96 5.45
CA GLN A 216 -0.85 -15.43 6.12
C GLN A 216 -1.14 -16.43 7.26
N THR A 217 -2.27 -16.30 7.94
CA THR A 217 -2.67 -17.20 9.03
C THR A 217 -3.53 -18.39 8.56
N GLY A 218 -3.91 -18.44 7.28
CA GLY A 218 -4.78 -19.48 6.74
C GLY A 218 -6.24 -19.40 7.22
N ASP A 219 -6.71 -18.21 7.63
CA ASP A 219 -8.09 -17.99 8.08
C ASP A 219 -8.99 -17.71 6.87
N SER A 220 -9.57 -18.77 6.30
CA SER A 220 -10.39 -18.69 5.08
C SER A 220 -11.68 -17.90 5.26
N ASP A 221 -12.30 -17.96 6.44
CA ASP A 221 -13.58 -17.32 6.69
C ASP A 221 -13.41 -15.79 6.75
N VAL A 222 -12.39 -15.33 7.48
CA VAL A 222 -12.04 -13.92 7.54
C VAL A 222 -11.55 -13.41 6.18
N ARG A 223 -10.76 -14.22 5.45
CA ARG A 223 -10.33 -13.90 4.08
C ARG A 223 -11.52 -13.65 3.16
N ASP A 224 -12.47 -14.59 3.08
CA ASP A 224 -13.60 -14.51 2.15
C ASP A 224 -14.55 -13.35 2.51
N GLN A 225 -14.74 -13.10 3.80
CA GLN A 225 -15.49 -11.92 4.26
C GLN A 225 -14.84 -10.62 3.81
N LEU A 226 -13.52 -10.48 3.97
CA LEU A 226 -12.78 -9.26 3.60
C LEU A 226 -12.70 -9.05 2.09
N VAL A 227 -12.54 -10.12 1.31
CA VAL A 227 -12.65 -10.06 -0.17
C VAL A 227 -14.01 -9.50 -0.58
N LYS A 228 -15.10 -10.01 0.00
CA LYS A 228 -16.45 -9.51 -0.28
C LYS A 228 -16.61 -8.04 0.12
N GLN A 229 -16.06 -7.64 1.27
CA GLN A 229 -16.11 -6.25 1.74
C GLN A 229 -15.34 -5.31 0.82
N LEU A 230 -14.10 -5.62 0.44
CA LEU A 230 -13.32 -4.81 -0.48
C LEU A 230 -14.00 -4.68 -1.85
N ARG A 231 -14.55 -5.77 -2.40
CA ARG A 231 -15.35 -5.72 -3.64
C ARG A 231 -16.55 -4.78 -3.52
N SER A 232 -17.27 -4.83 -2.40
CA SER A 232 -18.43 -3.95 -2.18
C SER A 232 -18.07 -2.47 -2.00
N GLN A 233 -16.80 -2.17 -1.70
CA GLN A 233 -16.28 -0.82 -1.55
C GLN A 233 -15.70 -0.26 -2.85
N GLN A 234 -15.56 -1.09 -3.91
CA GLN A 234 -15.06 -0.63 -5.19
C GLN A 234 -16.05 0.36 -5.81
N HIS A 235 -15.52 1.47 -6.31
CA HIS A 235 -16.32 2.47 -6.98
C HIS A 235 -16.64 2.06 -8.42
N ALA A 236 -17.63 2.72 -9.03
CA ALA A 236 -18.04 2.46 -10.41
C ALA A 236 -16.92 2.72 -11.44
N ASP A 237 -15.93 3.54 -11.09
CA ASP A 237 -14.73 3.78 -11.90
C ASP A 237 -13.64 2.69 -11.77
N GLY A 238 -13.93 1.63 -10.99
CA GLY A 238 -13.01 0.51 -10.76
C GLY A 238 -11.96 0.77 -9.68
N GLY A 239 -11.90 1.97 -9.11
CA GLY A 239 -10.93 2.31 -8.07
C GLY A 239 -11.46 2.23 -6.64
N TRP A 240 -10.58 2.58 -5.70
CA TRP A 240 -10.87 2.81 -4.29
C TRP A 240 -10.17 4.08 -3.82
N GLY A 241 -10.82 4.85 -2.94
CA GLY A 241 -10.15 5.91 -2.20
C GLY A 241 -9.32 5.38 -1.05
N TRP A 242 -8.33 6.12 -0.56
CA TRP A 242 -7.57 5.70 0.62
C TRP A 242 -8.45 5.54 1.88
N MET A 243 -9.42 6.45 2.07
CA MET A 243 -10.58 6.19 2.94
C MET A 243 -11.69 5.55 2.12
N ILE A 244 -12.50 4.68 2.72
CA ILE A 244 -13.61 4.00 2.03
C ILE A 244 -14.71 4.95 1.52
N THR A 245 -14.67 6.23 1.93
CA THR A 245 -15.63 7.27 1.51
C THR A 245 -15.02 8.31 0.58
N ASP A 246 -13.71 8.25 0.31
CA ASP A 246 -13.04 9.20 -0.57
C ASP A 246 -13.19 8.76 -2.03
N ASP A 247 -13.15 9.71 -2.98
CA ASP A 247 -12.99 9.42 -4.39
C ASP A 247 -11.80 8.49 -4.64
N SER A 248 -11.86 7.71 -5.72
CA SER A 248 -10.81 6.75 -6.10
C SER A 248 -9.45 7.43 -6.26
N ASP A 249 -8.41 6.83 -5.70
CA ASP A 249 -7.03 7.28 -5.84
C ASP A 249 -6.08 6.08 -6.00
N ALA A 250 -4.84 6.35 -6.44
CA ALA A 250 -3.86 5.30 -6.69
C ALA A 250 -3.36 4.59 -5.42
N LEU A 251 -3.43 5.27 -4.26
CA LEU A 251 -3.00 4.69 -2.98
C LEU A 251 -4.00 3.64 -2.49
N GLY A 252 -5.29 4.00 -2.43
CA GLY A 252 -6.36 3.06 -2.08
C GLY A 252 -6.47 1.93 -3.10
N THR A 253 -6.48 2.26 -4.40
CA THR A 253 -6.63 1.27 -5.47
C THR A 253 -5.45 0.29 -5.52
N GLY A 254 -4.21 0.76 -5.41
CA GLY A 254 -3.04 -0.11 -5.40
C GLY A 254 -3.01 -1.08 -4.22
N LEU A 255 -3.37 -0.60 -3.01
CA LEU A 255 -3.50 -1.43 -1.81
C LEU A 255 -4.59 -2.51 -1.94
N ALA A 256 -5.78 -2.13 -2.40
CA ALA A 256 -6.90 -3.06 -2.58
C ALA A 256 -6.56 -4.12 -3.63
N LEU A 257 -5.99 -3.70 -4.76
CA LEU A 257 -5.58 -4.59 -5.84
C LEU A 257 -4.56 -5.62 -5.35
N TYR A 258 -3.50 -5.16 -4.67
CA TYR A 258 -2.50 -6.04 -4.08
C TYR A 258 -3.13 -7.07 -3.11
N ALA A 259 -3.96 -6.61 -2.18
CA ALA A 259 -4.55 -7.50 -1.18
C ALA A 259 -5.52 -8.53 -1.77
N LEU A 260 -6.30 -8.15 -2.79
CA LEU A 260 -7.23 -9.06 -3.47
C LEU A 260 -6.47 -10.14 -4.25
N VAL A 261 -5.42 -9.78 -4.99
CA VAL A 261 -4.58 -10.76 -5.71
C VAL A 261 -3.90 -11.70 -4.73
N SER A 262 -3.30 -11.17 -3.66
CA SER A 262 -2.67 -11.98 -2.60
C SER A 262 -3.64 -12.92 -1.89
N ALA A 263 -4.94 -12.60 -1.90
CA ALA A 263 -5.99 -13.47 -1.37
C ALA A 263 -6.45 -14.57 -2.34
N GLY A 264 -5.85 -14.67 -3.53
CA GLY A 264 -6.20 -15.65 -4.55
C GLY A 264 -7.42 -15.26 -5.38
N VAL A 265 -7.82 -13.98 -5.39
CA VAL A 265 -8.84 -13.51 -6.35
C VAL A 265 -8.26 -13.61 -7.75
N ASP A 266 -9.01 -14.25 -8.66
CA ASP A 266 -8.58 -14.46 -10.03
C ASP A 266 -8.23 -13.13 -10.71
N ARG A 267 -7.12 -13.10 -11.46
CA ARG A 267 -6.65 -11.91 -12.20
C ARG A 267 -7.58 -11.49 -13.34
N ILE A 268 -8.52 -12.36 -13.75
CA ILE A 268 -9.60 -12.00 -14.68
C ILE A 268 -10.89 -11.53 -13.97
N ASP A 269 -10.93 -11.53 -12.64
CA ASP A 269 -12.09 -11.06 -11.88
C ASP A 269 -12.41 -9.59 -12.20
N PRO A 270 -13.69 -9.21 -12.35
CA PRO A 270 -14.09 -7.85 -12.67
C PRO A 270 -13.51 -6.79 -11.72
N ALA A 271 -13.32 -7.13 -10.44
CA ALA A 271 -12.75 -6.18 -9.49
C ALA A 271 -11.27 -5.89 -9.76
N ILE A 272 -10.49 -6.93 -10.08
CA ILE A 272 -9.07 -6.79 -10.46
C ILE A 272 -8.95 -6.00 -11.75
N LYS A 273 -9.78 -6.35 -12.74
CA LYS A 273 -9.82 -5.72 -14.04
C LYS A 273 -10.25 -4.24 -13.99
N GLY A 274 -11.23 -3.91 -13.15
CA GLY A 274 -11.61 -2.53 -12.84
C GLY A 274 -10.48 -1.73 -12.20
N ALA A 275 -9.74 -2.31 -11.25
CA ALA A 275 -8.59 -1.66 -10.61
C ALA A 275 -7.47 -1.34 -11.61
N GLN A 276 -7.17 -2.31 -12.49
CA GLN A 276 -6.21 -2.12 -13.59
C GLN A 276 -6.68 -0.98 -14.51
N GLN A 277 -7.96 -0.97 -14.90
CA GLN A 277 -8.51 0.06 -15.79
C GLN A 277 -8.41 1.45 -15.17
N PHE A 278 -8.77 1.58 -13.89
CA PHE A 278 -8.64 2.83 -13.15
C PHE A 278 -7.20 3.34 -13.18
N LEU A 279 -6.23 2.51 -12.80
CA LEU A 279 -4.82 2.92 -12.73
C LEU A 279 -4.26 3.25 -14.12
N VAL A 280 -4.52 2.43 -15.14
CA VAL A 280 -4.08 2.69 -16.52
C VAL A 280 -4.64 4.01 -17.06
N SER A 281 -5.92 4.28 -16.82
CA SER A 281 -6.60 5.46 -17.41
C SER A 281 -6.38 6.78 -16.65
N THR A 282 -5.88 6.72 -15.41
CA THR A 282 -5.69 7.91 -14.56
C THR A 282 -4.22 8.28 -14.34
N GLN A 283 -3.28 7.54 -14.93
CA GLN A 283 -1.86 7.84 -14.84
C GLN A 283 -1.52 9.15 -15.57
N ARG A 284 -0.75 10.02 -14.92
CA ARG A 284 -0.23 11.25 -15.52
C ARG A 284 0.89 10.95 -16.52
N ASP A 285 1.22 11.95 -17.34
CA ASP A 285 2.30 11.86 -18.32
C ASP A 285 3.65 11.48 -17.71
N ASP A 286 3.95 11.96 -16.50
CA ASP A 286 5.17 11.67 -15.74
C ASP A 286 5.17 10.30 -15.02
N GLY A 287 4.18 9.45 -15.27
CA GLY A 287 4.11 8.10 -14.72
C GLY A 287 3.59 8.02 -13.28
N ALA A 288 3.22 9.14 -12.67
CA ALA A 288 2.67 9.20 -11.32
C ALA A 288 1.13 9.35 -11.32
N TRP A 289 0.52 9.26 -10.14
CA TRP A 289 -0.91 9.53 -9.95
C TRP A 289 -1.13 10.67 -8.94
N PRO A 290 -2.10 11.56 -9.18
CA PRO A 290 -2.48 12.56 -8.19
C PRO A 290 -3.14 11.88 -6.98
N VAL A 291 -2.60 12.14 -5.78
CA VAL A 291 -3.18 11.63 -4.53
C VAL A 291 -3.29 12.76 -3.52
N ARG A 292 -4.49 12.91 -2.93
CA ARG A 292 -4.74 13.90 -1.87
C ARG A 292 -4.01 13.50 -0.59
N GLY A 293 -3.68 14.50 0.24
CA GLY A 293 -2.96 14.25 1.48
C GLY A 293 -3.67 13.25 2.38
N THR A 294 -2.91 12.31 2.95
CA THR A 294 -3.45 11.35 3.92
C THR A 294 -3.46 11.90 5.34
N LYS A 295 -2.93 13.11 5.57
CA LYS A 295 -2.99 13.82 6.85
C LYS A 295 -4.21 14.73 6.92
N GLU A 296 -4.82 14.83 8.11
CA GLU A 296 -6.04 15.62 8.33
C GLU A 296 -5.90 17.07 7.84
N LYS A 297 -4.76 17.72 8.14
CA LYS A 297 -4.47 19.11 7.74
C LYS A 297 -4.19 19.30 6.24
N ARG A 298 -4.03 18.22 5.47
CA ARG A 298 -3.62 18.25 4.06
C ARG A 298 -4.59 17.48 3.15
N LYS A 299 -5.74 17.02 3.67
CA LYS A 299 -6.67 16.14 2.96
C LYS A 299 -7.36 16.76 1.74
N ALA A 300 -7.42 18.09 1.67
CA ALA A 300 -8.14 18.81 0.62
C ALA A 300 -7.32 19.02 -0.67
N SER A 301 -6.02 18.75 -0.67
CA SER A 301 -5.16 19.00 -1.84
C SER A 301 -4.23 17.84 -2.13
N VAL A 302 -3.82 17.74 -3.39
CA VAL A 302 -2.77 16.80 -3.82
C VAL A 302 -1.48 17.11 -3.07
N GLN A 303 -0.89 16.08 -2.47
CA GLN A 303 0.35 16.21 -1.70
C GLN A 303 1.44 15.38 -2.36
N GLU A 304 2.60 15.99 -2.56
CA GLU A 304 3.75 15.33 -3.19
C GLU A 304 4.11 13.99 -2.51
N THR A 305 4.10 13.95 -1.18
CA THR A 305 4.36 12.71 -0.44
C THR A 305 3.30 11.63 -0.68
N ALA A 306 2.03 12.02 -0.83
CA ALA A 306 0.94 11.08 -1.10
C ALA A 306 0.98 10.61 -2.57
N VAL A 307 1.33 11.49 -3.51
CA VAL A 307 1.56 11.15 -4.92
C VAL A 307 2.62 10.08 -5.05
N TYR A 308 3.77 10.27 -4.39
CA TYR A 308 4.84 9.27 -4.42
C TYR A 308 4.39 7.96 -3.79
N TRP A 309 3.76 8.01 -2.61
CA TRP A 309 3.31 6.82 -1.91
C TRP A 309 2.25 6.02 -2.70
N GLY A 310 1.28 6.71 -3.28
CA GLY A 310 0.27 6.08 -4.14
C GLY A 310 0.85 5.52 -5.42
N THR A 311 1.85 6.19 -6.01
CA THR A 311 2.54 5.68 -7.22
C THR A 311 3.27 4.37 -6.91
N THR A 312 3.96 4.28 -5.76
CA THR A 312 4.62 3.02 -5.36
C THR A 312 3.62 1.89 -5.11
N TRP A 313 2.47 2.16 -4.48
CA TRP A 313 1.42 1.15 -4.27
C TRP A 313 0.71 0.74 -5.54
N ALA A 314 0.47 1.67 -6.47
CA ALA A 314 -0.06 1.35 -7.79
C ALA A 314 0.87 0.40 -8.54
N VAL A 315 2.19 0.64 -8.50
CA VAL A 315 3.17 -0.29 -9.10
C VAL A 315 3.10 -1.66 -8.45
N ILE A 316 3.12 -1.77 -7.11
CA ILE A 316 3.00 -3.05 -6.41
C ILE A 316 1.71 -3.79 -6.82
N GLY A 317 0.55 -3.12 -6.77
CA GLY A 317 -0.71 -3.75 -7.15
C GLY A 317 -0.74 -4.19 -8.61
N LEU A 318 -0.25 -3.36 -9.54
CA LEU A 318 -0.25 -3.68 -10.97
C LEU A 318 0.67 -4.86 -11.29
N VAL A 319 1.89 -4.90 -10.76
CA VAL A 319 2.84 -5.99 -11.09
C VAL A 319 2.35 -7.33 -10.57
N GLU A 320 1.81 -7.39 -9.35
CA GLU A 320 1.26 -8.63 -8.77
C GLU A 320 0.01 -9.11 -9.53
N SER A 321 -0.74 -8.18 -10.12
CA SER A 321 -1.93 -8.48 -10.93
C SER A 321 -1.65 -8.91 -12.37
N LEU A 322 -0.38 -8.93 -12.80
CA LEU A 322 0.00 -9.44 -14.13
C LEU A 322 -0.22 -10.97 -14.19
N PRO A 323 -0.54 -11.53 -15.37
CA PRO A 323 -0.57 -12.98 -15.56
C PRO A 323 0.78 -13.63 -15.19
N GLU A 324 0.71 -14.83 -14.63
CA GLU A 324 1.88 -15.71 -14.36
C GLU A 324 2.53 -16.24 -15.65
#